data_AF-A0A952X4A4-F1
#
_entry.id   AF-A0A952X4A4-F1
#
_cell.length_a   1.000
_cell.length_b   1.000
_cell.length_c   1.000
_cell.angle_alpha   90.00
_cell.angle_beta   90.00
_cell.angle_gamma   90.00
#
_symmetry.space_group_name_H-M   'P 1'
#
loop_
_entity.id
_entity.type
_entity.pdbx_description
1 polymer ?
#
loop_
_entity_poly.entity_id
_entity_poly.type
_entity_poly.pdbx_seq_one_letter_code
_entity_poly.pdbx_strand_id
1 'polypeptide(L)' 'MAQTAAERIAILETLLDSGAKTITVDGVVTAIDPDAIRARIAELKEEDPEGQSRRPRLLSIDMSGAF' A
#
# COMPACT_ATOMS: atom_id res chain seq x y z
N MET A 1 -14.40 9.52 -13.82
CA MET A 1 -13.00 9.11 -14.07
C MET A 1 -12.64 8.14 -12.96
N ALA A 2 -12.25 6.90 -13.28
CA ALA A 2 -11.88 5.93 -12.25
C ALA A 2 -10.53 6.35 -11.64
N GLN A 3 -10.45 6.45 -10.31
CA GLN A 3 -9.18 6.65 -9.62
C GLN A 3 -8.22 5.51 -9.94
N THR A 4 -7.00 5.85 -10.33
CA THR A 4 -5.92 4.90 -10.62
C THR A 4 -5.41 4.26 -9.33
N ALA A 5 -4.79 3.07 -9.42
CA ALA A 5 -4.22 2.38 -8.26
C ALA A 5 -3.15 3.24 -7.55
N ALA A 6 -2.35 3.99 -8.33
CA ALA A 6 -1.36 4.93 -7.81
C ALA A 6 -1.97 6.04 -6.95
N GLU A 7 -3.09 6.64 -7.36
CA GLU A 7 -3.78 7.67 -6.57
C GLU A 7 -4.35 7.12 -5.26
N ARG A 8 -4.88 5.88 -5.30
CA ARG A 8 -5.40 5.21 -4.09
C ARG A 8 -4.29 4.92 -3.08
N ILE A 9 -3.12 4.47 -3.56
CA ILE A 9 -1.95 4.24 -2.71
C ILE A 9 -1.50 5.55 -2.05
N ALA A 10 -1.38 6.64 -2.81
CA ALA A 10 -0.95 7.93 -2.28
C ALA A 10 -1.86 8.46 -1.16
N ILE A 11 -3.19 8.26 -1.30
CA ILE A 11 -4.16 8.63 -0.26
C ILE A 11 -3.96 7.80 1.01
N LEU A 12 -3.78 6.48 0.87
CA LEU A 12 -3.57 5.58 2.01
C LEU A 12 -2.24 5.85 2.73
N GLU A 13 -1.18 6.15 1.99
CA GLU A 13 0.12 6.54 2.56
C GLU A 13 0.00 7.86 3.32
N THR A 14 -0.69 8.86 2.76
CA THR A 14 -0.97 10.14 3.44
C THR A 14 -1.78 9.92 4.73
N LEU A 15 -2.75 8.99 4.71
CA LEU A 15 -3.55 8.66 5.88
C LEU A 15 -2.70 8.05 6.99
N LEU A 16 -1.77 7.15 6.65
CA LEU A 16 -0.81 6.58 7.61
C LEU A 16 0.12 7.64 8.19
N ASP A 17 0.67 8.51 7.33
CA ASP A 17 1.59 9.57 7.74
C ASP A 17 0.93 10.61 8.65
N SER A 18 -0.37 10.82 8.51
CA SER A 18 -1.14 11.72 9.38
C SER A 18 -1.19 11.25 10.85
N GLY A 19 -0.91 9.97 11.11
CA GLY A 19 -1.04 9.38 12.44
C GLY A 19 -2.48 9.32 12.96
N ALA A 20 -3.48 9.53 12.10
CA ALA A 20 -4.88 9.46 12.46
C ALA A 20 -5.24 8.05 12.92
N LYS A 21 -5.91 7.95 14.07
CA LYS A 21 -6.38 6.67 14.64
C LYS A 21 -7.83 6.37 14.29
N THR A 22 -8.58 7.38 13.85
CA THR A 22 -9.99 7.26 13.49
C THR A 22 -10.29 8.19 12.31
N ILE A 23 -11.19 7.77 11.42
CA ILE A 23 -11.82 8.66 10.43
C ILE A 23 -13.29 8.80 10.76
N THR A 24 -13.88 9.93 10.40
CA THR A 24 -15.34 10.10 10.43
C THR A 24 -15.83 10.26 9.00
N VAL A 25 -16.73 9.37 8.55
CA VAL A 25 -17.37 9.44 7.24
C VAL A 25 -18.88 9.45 7.47
N ASP A 26 -19.55 10.49 6.98
CA ASP A 26 -21.01 10.66 7.13
C ASP A 26 -21.52 10.53 8.58
N GLY A 27 -20.71 11.01 9.55
CA GLY A 27 -21.01 10.94 10.97
C GLY A 27 -20.68 9.61 11.65
N VAL A 28 -20.19 8.62 10.90
CA VAL A 28 -19.73 7.34 11.44
C VAL A 28 -18.23 7.40 11.72
N VAL A 29 -17.84 7.18 12.97
CA VAL A 29 -16.44 7.08 13.37
C VAL A 29 -15.96 5.64 13.17
N THR A 30 -14.93 5.47 12.36
CA THR A 30 -14.28 4.18 12.12
C THR A 30 -12.83 4.23 12.60
N ALA A 31 -12.42 3.23 13.36
CA ALA A 31 -11.02 3.08 13.73
C ALA A 31 -10.17 2.76 12.51
N ILE A 32 -9.07 3.47 12.37
CA ILE A 32 -8.05 3.15 11.38
C ILE A 32 -7.16 2.08 11.99
N ASP A 33 -7.08 0.93 11.31
CA ASP A 33 -6.04 -0.06 11.56
C ASP A 33 -4.87 0.19 10.59
N PRO A 34 -3.71 0.67 11.08
CA PRO A 34 -2.54 0.91 10.25
C PRO A 34 -2.05 -0.33 9.51
N ASP A 35 -2.20 -1.52 10.12
CA ASP A 35 -1.73 -2.78 9.53
C ASP A 35 -2.65 -3.20 8.37
N ALA A 36 -3.96 -3.02 8.52
CA ALA A 36 -4.92 -3.24 7.44
C ALA A 36 -4.67 -2.29 6.25
N ILE A 37 -4.31 -1.03 6.50
CA ILE A 37 -3.95 -0.10 5.42
C ILE A 37 -2.69 -0.55 4.69
N ARG A 38 -1.65 -0.96 5.43
CA ARG A 38 -0.40 -1.47 4.83
C ARG A 38 -0.65 -2.70 3.96
N ALA A 39 -1.48 -3.63 4.43
CA ALA A 39 -1.90 -4.79 3.66
C ALA A 39 -2.62 -4.36 2.37
N ARG A 40 -3.55 -3.40 2.46
CA ARG A 40 -4.28 -2.91 1.29
C ARG A 40 -3.38 -2.19 0.28
N ILE A 41 -2.37 -1.45 0.73
CA ILE A 41 -1.35 -0.86 -0.14
C ILE A 41 -0.55 -1.94 -0.87
N ALA A 42 -0.20 -3.04 -0.17
CA ALA A 42 0.53 -4.15 -0.79
C ALA A 42 -0.32 -4.83 -1.88
N GLU A 43 -1.60 -5.10 -1.61
CA GLU A 43 -2.54 -5.63 -2.60
C GLU A 43 -2.66 -4.72 -3.82
N LEU A 44 -2.86 -3.41 -3.62
CA LEU A 44 -2.96 -2.44 -4.72
C LEU A 44 -1.66 -2.33 -5.54
N LYS A 45 -0.50 -2.60 -4.94
CA LYS A 45 0.81 -2.64 -5.63
C LYS A 45 1.01 -3.94 -6.42
N GLU A 46 0.33 -5.03 -6.05
CA GLU A 46 0.34 -6.30 -6.80
C GLU A 46 -0.69 -6.30 -7.94
N GLU A 47 -1.85 -5.67 -7.73
CA GLU A 47 -2.91 -5.49 -8.73
C GLU A 47 -2.50 -4.56 -9.89
N ASP A 48 -1.42 -3.77 -9.72
CA ASP A 48 -0.87 -2.86 -10.74
C ASP A 48 0.51 -3.34 -11.29
N PRO A 49 0.54 -4.39 -12.14
CA PRO A 49 1.78 -4.84 -12.79
C PRO A 49 2.25 -3.89 -13.90
N GLU A 50 1.41 -2.97 -14.40
CA GLU A 50 1.78 -2.01 -15.45
C GLU A 50 2.75 -0.93 -14.92
N GLY A 51 2.66 -0.56 -13.64
CA GLY A 51 3.68 0.24 -12.95
C GLY A 51 4.99 -0.51 -12.65
N GLN A 52 4.98 -1.85 -12.66
CA GLN A 52 6.11 -2.70 -12.32
C GLN A 52 7.14 -2.85 -13.46
N SER A 53 6.78 -2.46 -14.69
CA SER A 53 7.71 -2.45 -15.84
C SER A 53 8.80 -1.37 -15.77
N ARG A 54 8.79 -0.47 -14.78
CA ARG A 54 9.77 0.63 -14.67
C ARG A 54 10.75 0.56 -13.49
N ARG A 55 10.64 -0.40 -12.59
CA ARG A 55 11.68 -0.62 -11.56
C ARG A 55 12.01 -2.11 -11.48
N PRO A 56 13.16 -2.56 -12.03
CA PRO A 56 13.61 -3.92 -11.82
C PRO A 56 13.77 -4.14 -10.31
N ARG A 57 12.95 -5.01 -9.73
CA ARG A 57 13.21 -5.56 -8.41
C ARG A 57 14.43 -6.46 -8.57
N LEU A 58 15.57 -6.02 -8.04
CA LEU A 58 16.72 -6.89 -7.80
C LEU A 58 16.25 -7.96 -6.81
N LEU A 59 15.89 -9.13 -7.35
CA LEU A 59 15.78 -10.36 -6.57
C LEU A 59 17.16 -10.59 -5.94
N SER A 60 17.31 -10.28 -4.66
CA SER A 60 18.42 -10.79 -3.87
C SER A 60 18.17 -12.28 -3.67
N ILE A 61 18.79 -13.09 -4.52
CA ILE A 61 18.91 -14.53 -4.27
C ILE A 61 19.85 -14.67 -3.09
N ASP A 62 19.31 -15.07 -1.95
CA ASP A 62 20.12 -15.51 -0.82
C ASP A 62 20.74 -16.87 -1.17
N MET A 63 22.06 -16.88 -1.36
CA MET A 63 22.85 -18.08 -1.59
C MET A 63 23.48 -18.60 -0.29
N SER A 64 22.88 -18.37 0.88
CA SER A 64 23.31 -19.02 2.13
C SER A 64 22.77 -20.46 2.21
N GLY A 65 23.39 -21.38 1.49
CA GLY A 65 23.02 -22.81 1.60
C GLY A 65 23.91 -23.80 0.85
N ALA A 66 25.09 -23.39 0.38
CA ALA A 66 26.02 -24.29 -0.28
C ALA A 66 27.40 -24.24 0.39
N PHE A 67 27.52 -24.78 1.59
CA PHE A 67 28.73 -25.44 2.12
C PHE A 67 28.35 -26.47 3.18
#